data_AF-H0UU47-F1
#
_entry.id   AF-H0UU47-F1
#
_cell.length_a   1.000
_cell.length_b   1.000
_cell.length_c   1.000
_cell.angle_alpha   90.00
_cell.angle_beta   90.00
_cell.angle_gamma   90.00
#
_symmetry.space_group_name_H-M   'P 1'
#
loop_
_entity.id
_entity.type
_entity.pdbx_description
1 polymer ?
#
loop_
_entity_poly.entity_id
_entity_poly.type
_entity_poly.pdbx_seq_one_letter_code
_entity_poly.pdbx_strand_id
1 'polypeptide(L)'
;MLDIAVQNAKGYLFQASSKTGLNLYDHLSNMLTKILDERPENAVDIIENISQNVKMAHFSKKLDTFQNENEMLPTYDIAEGQKALFLQGHLEGVDQELEDEIVENSLPNIMESAFYFEQAGVGLSTDETYRIFLALKQLTDTHPIQRCRFWGKILGLEMNYIVAEVEIREGEDEEEVEEEDVVEAEERDNGQSDADREEEDELPKSLYRPSQVIPKEENRTGANKYVYFVCNEPGRPWVKLPSVKPAQIVTARKIKKFFTGQLDAPIISYPPFPGNESNYLRAQIARISAGTHVSPLGFYQFGEEEGEEEEEVESGRSSFEENPDFEGIQVLDLVESLSNWVHHVQHILPQGRCTWFNPTPKHEEEEEEDEEKEEPDYIEQEVGPPLLTPISEDSEIQNIPAWTTRLSSSLIPQYAIAVLRSNLWPGAYAFSTGKKFENFYIGWGCKYSVHNYSPPVPPPVYQEYSSGPEITEMDDPSVEEEQAFRAAQEATELAAQDSESEEDEDDDN
;
A
#
# COMPACT_ATOMS: atom_id res chain seq x y z
N MET A 1 33.16 -59.68 -17.32
CA MET A 1 33.10 -58.23 -16.99
C MET A 1 32.73 -57.39 -18.19
N LEU A 2 33.33 -57.58 -19.38
CA LEU A 2 32.97 -56.82 -20.58
C LEU A 2 31.51 -56.98 -21.02
N ASP A 3 30.97 -58.21 -21.02
CA ASP A 3 29.58 -58.45 -21.48
C ASP A 3 28.53 -57.78 -20.59
N ILE A 4 28.77 -57.72 -19.28
CA ILE A 4 27.89 -57.03 -18.33
C ILE A 4 27.94 -55.52 -18.56
N ALA A 5 29.13 -54.97 -18.84
CA ALA A 5 29.27 -53.55 -19.17
C ALA A 5 28.54 -53.18 -20.48
N VAL A 6 28.60 -54.04 -21.51
CA VAL A 6 27.88 -53.84 -22.78
C VAL A 6 26.36 -53.91 -22.59
N GLN A 7 25.88 -54.86 -21.77
CA GLN A 7 24.45 -54.96 -21.45
C GLN A 7 23.94 -53.74 -20.68
N ASN A 8 24.73 -53.25 -19.72
CA ASN A 8 24.39 -52.04 -18.97
C ASN A 8 24.38 -50.80 -19.88
N ALA A 9 25.34 -50.65 -20.79
CA ALA A 9 25.37 -49.56 -21.76
C ALA A 9 24.17 -49.62 -22.72
N LYS A 10 23.78 -50.82 -23.17
CA LYS A 10 22.58 -51.00 -23.99
C LYS A 10 21.31 -50.63 -23.22
N GLY A 11 21.21 -51.04 -21.95
CA GLY A 11 20.12 -50.65 -21.07
C GLY A 11 19.99 -49.13 -20.90
N TYR A 12 21.12 -48.44 -20.77
CA TYR A 12 21.17 -46.98 -20.72
C TYR A 12 20.65 -46.32 -22.01
N LEU A 13 21.06 -46.82 -23.19
CA LEU A 13 20.62 -46.28 -24.48
C LEU A 13 19.11 -46.48 -24.74
N PHE A 14 18.48 -47.48 -24.10
CA PHE A 14 17.04 -47.72 -24.17
C PHE A 14 16.20 -46.86 -23.21
N GLN A 15 16.84 -46.07 -22.34
CA GLN A 15 16.11 -45.17 -21.45
C GLN A 15 15.37 -44.09 -22.27
N ALA A 16 14.05 -44.04 -22.15
CA ALA A 16 13.23 -43.06 -22.84
C ALA A 16 13.31 -41.68 -22.16
N SER A 17 13.35 -40.62 -22.97
CA SER A 17 13.26 -39.25 -22.48
C SER A 17 11.84 -38.94 -22.01
N SER A 18 11.69 -38.37 -20.80
CA SER A 18 10.39 -37.96 -20.26
C SER A 18 9.70 -36.86 -21.08
N LYS A 19 10.45 -36.07 -21.86
CA LYS A 19 9.92 -34.96 -22.66
C LYS A 19 9.50 -35.36 -24.07
N THR A 20 10.19 -36.32 -24.67
CA THR A 20 9.99 -36.69 -26.10
C THR A 20 9.51 -38.12 -26.30
N GLY A 21 9.57 -38.96 -25.26
CA GLY A 21 9.25 -40.39 -25.34
C GLY A 21 10.25 -41.22 -26.16
N LEU A 22 11.26 -40.59 -26.78
CA LEU A 22 12.26 -41.24 -27.61
C LEU A 22 13.40 -41.80 -26.75
N ASN A 23 13.88 -42.98 -27.11
CA ASN A 23 15.12 -43.54 -26.59
C ASN A 23 16.27 -43.30 -27.60
N LEU A 24 17.51 -43.31 -27.10
CA LEU A 24 18.69 -43.02 -27.92
C LEU A 24 19.03 -44.18 -28.86
N TYR A 25 18.76 -45.41 -28.44
CA TYR A 25 19.03 -46.62 -29.20
C TYR A 25 18.23 -46.67 -30.51
N ASP A 26 16.92 -46.44 -30.48
CA ASP A 26 16.05 -46.48 -31.65
C ASP A 26 16.32 -45.28 -32.55
N HIS A 27 16.61 -44.10 -31.98
CA HIS A 27 17.00 -42.91 -32.76
C HIS A 27 18.27 -43.17 -33.59
N LEU A 28 19.32 -43.69 -32.97
CA LEU A 28 20.56 -44.02 -33.67
C LEU A 28 20.36 -45.16 -34.68
N SER A 29 19.56 -46.17 -34.34
CA SER A 29 19.25 -47.28 -35.25
C SER A 29 18.49 -46.80 -36.50
N ASN A 30 17.51 -45.92 -36.34
CA ASN A 30 16.76 -45.33 -37.45
C ASN A 30 17.62 -44.39 -38.29
N MET A 31 18.49 -43.61 -37.66
CA MET A 31 19.46 -42.75 -38.36
C MET A 31 20.44 -43.57 -39.21
N LEU A 32 21.00 -44.64 -38.64
CA LEU A 32 21.90 -45.55 -39.36
C LEU A 32 21.18 -46.28 -40.49
N THR A 33 19.95 -46.75 -40.27
CA THR A 33 19.13 -47.39 -41.31
C THR A 33 18.93 -46.44 -42.49
N LYS A 34 18.55 -45.18 -42.22
CA LYS A 34 18.36 -44.16 -43.26
C LYS A 34 19.63 -43.86 -44.05
N ILE A 35 20.79 -43.79 -43.38
CA ILE A 35 22.10 -43.60 -44.04
C ILE A 35 22.44 -44.78 -44.94
N LEU A 36 22.17 -46.01 -44.50
CA LEU A 36 22.46 -47.23 -45.26
C LEU A 36 21.54 -47.41 -46.48
N ASP A 37 20.30 -46.92 -46.39
CA ASP A 37 19.31 -46.97 -47.46
C ASP A 37 19.56 -45.89 -48.53
N GLU A 38 19.80 -44.64 -48.12
CA GLU A 38 19.96 -43.49 -49.03
C GLU A 38 21.39 -43.37 -49.61
N ARG A 39 22.40 -43.96 -48.95
CA ARG A 39 23.82 -43.97 -49.34
C ARG A 39 24.36 -42.64 -49.89
N PRO A 40 24.31 -41.55 -49.11
CA PRO A 40 24.84 -40.25 -49.54
C PRO A 40 26.37 -40.30 -49.70
N GLU A 41 26.90 -39.55 -50.68
CA GLU A 41 28.35 -39.52 -50.97
C GLU A 41 29.18 -39.01 -49.78
N ASN A 42 28.70 -37.96 -49.08
CA ASN A 42 29.34 -37.38 -47.88
C ASN A 42 28.43 -37.54 -46.65
N ALA A 43 28.25 -38.78 -46.19
CA ALA A 43 27.35 -39.09 -45.07
C ALA A 43 27.70 -38.39 -43.75
N VAL A 44 28.98 -38.12 -43.50
CA VAL A 44 29.46 -37.47 -42.26
C VAL A 44 29.00 -36.03 -42.17
N ASP A 45 29.06 -35.28 -43.28
CA ASP A 45 28.69 -33.86 -43.30
C ASP A 45 27.18 -33.62 -43.15
N ILE A 46 26.37 -34.64 -43.47
CA ILE A 46 24.91 -34.54 -43.52
C ILE A 46 24.25 -35.26 -42.31
N ILE A 47 25.04 -35.89 -41.43
CA ILE A 47 24.53 -36.73 -40.34
C ILE A 47 23.61 -35.98 -39.37
N GLU A 48 23.89 -34.70 -39.11
CA GLU A 48 23.06 -33.84 -38.24
C GLU A 48 21.69 -33.57 -38.88
N ASN A 49 21.66 -33.30 -40.19
CA ASN A 49 20.44 -33.11 -40.95
C ASN A 49 19.60 -34.41 -40.99
N ILE A 50 20.25 -35.57 -41.11
CA ILE A 50 19.57 -36.88 -41.08
C ILE A 50 18.97 -37.12 -39.69
N SER A 51 19.72 -36.84 -38.62
CA SER A 51 19.25 -36.92 -37.23
C SER A 51 18.03 -36.03 -37.00
N GLN A 52 18.06 -34.78 -37.49
CA GLN A 52 16.94 -33.86 -37.40
C GLN A 52 15.72 -34.36 -38.18
N ASN A 53 15.92 -34.87 -39.39
CA ASN A 53 14.85 -35.43 -40.21
C ASN A 53 14.20 -36.66 -39.57
N VAL A 54 14.96 -37.54 -38.90
CA VAL A 54 14.40 -38.70 -38.18
C VAL A 54 13.57 -38.24 -36.98
N LYS A 55 14.03 -37.23 -36.22
CA LYS A 55 13.25 -36.64 -35.12
C LYS A 55 11.95 -36.00 -35.62
N MET A 56 12.01 -35.28 -36.74
CA MET A 56 10.84 -34.67 -37.37
C MET A 56 9.86 -35.70 -37.93
N ALA A 57 10.36 -36.78 -38.54
CA ALA A 57 9.51 -37.84 -39.08
C ALA A 57 8.78 -38.63 -37.98
N HIS A 58 9.40 -38.76 -36.80
CA HIS A 58 8.78 -39.35 -35.61
C HIS A 58 7.87 -38.38 -34.85
N PHE A 59 7.84 -37.10 -35.21
CA PHE A 59 6.89 -36.15 -34.63
C PHE A 59 5.46 -36.49 -35.10
N SER A 60 4.82 -37.44 -34.42
CA SER A 60 3.37 -37.58 -34.47
C SER A 60 2.78 -36.51 -33.57
N LYS A 61 2.08 -35.54 -34.15
CA LYS A 61 1.10 -34.75 -33.38
C LYS A 61 0.23 -35.79 -32.66
N LYS A 62 0.11 -35.73 -31.33
CA LYS A 62 -0.86 -36.55 -30.57
C LYS A 62 -2.22 -36.30 -31.24
N LEU A 63 -2.63 -37.20 -32.13
CA LEU A 63 -3.95 -37.21 -32.70
C LEU A 63 -4.79 -37.89 -31.63
N ASP A 64 -5.54 -37.04 -30.91
CA ASP A 64 -6.66 -37.35 -30.05
C ASP A 64 -6.69 -38.81 -29.58
N THR A 65 -5.95 -39.10 -28.50
CA THR A 65 -6.09 -40.37 -27.82
C THR A 65 -7.52 -40.46 -27.31
N PHE A 66 -8.26 -41.54 -27.59
CA PHE A 66 -9.60 -41.79 -27.02
C PHE A 66 -9.66 -41.77 -25.47
N GLN A 67 -8.51 -41.67 -24.81
CA GLN A 67 -8.39 -41.38 -23.40
C GLN A 67 -8.27 -39.87 -23.22
N ASN A 68 -9.26 -39.27 -22.56
CA ASN A 68 -9.16 -37.91 -22.06
C ASN A 68 -7.95 -37.82 -21.12
N GLU A 69 -6.85 -37.24 -21.59
CA GLU A 69 -5.85 -36.67 -20.70
C GLU A 69 -6.48 -35.43 -20.09
N ASN A 70 -7.09 -35.60 -18.91
CA ASN A 70 -7.56 -34.46 -18.11
C ASN A 70 -6.33 -33.74 -17.55
N GLU A 71 -5.67 -32.93 -18.38
CA GLU A 71 -4.78 -31.90 -17.86
C GLU A 71 -5.65 -30.94 -17.04
N MET A 72 -5.51 -31.00 -15.72
CA MET A 72 -6.13 -30.05 -14.80
C MET A 72 -5.42 -28.71 -15.00
N LEU A 73 -5.92 -27.96 -15.99
CA LEU A 73 -5.46 -26.61 -16.25
C LEU A 73 -5.82 -25.73 -15.03
N PRO A 74 -5.00 -24.71 -14.69
CA PRO A 74 -5.33 -23.77 -13.62
C PRO A 74 -6.73 -23.14 -13.74
N THR A 75 -7.23 -23.01 -14.97
CA THR A 75 -8.59 -22.54 -15.28
C THR A 75 -9.68 -23.46 -14.73
N TYR A 76 -9.42 -24.77 -14.65
CA TYR A 76 -10.37 -25.73 -14.07
C TYR A 76 -10.49 -25.55 -12.56
N ASP A 77 -9.37 -25.38 -11.85
CA ASP A 77 -9.35 -25.16 -10.40
C ASP A 77 -10.14 -23.88 -10.04
N ILE A 78 -9.95 -22.82 -10.83
CA ILE A 78 -10.69 -21.56 -10.69
C ILE A 78 -12.18 -21.78 -10.96
N ALA A 79 -12.53 -22.54 -12.00
CA ALA A 79 -13.92 -22.83 -12.34
C ALA A 79 -14.61 -23.69 -11.26
N GLU A 80 -13.89 -24.61 -10.62
CA GLU A 80 -14.41 -25.41 -9.51
C GLU A 80 -14.68 -24.54 -8.28
N GLY A 81 -13.76 -23.63 -7.93
CA GLY A 81 -13.98 -22.63 -6.88
C GLY A 81 -15.16 -21.71 -7.18
N GLN A 82 -15.28 -21.24 -8.42
CA GLN A 82 -16.40 -20.40 -8.85
C GLN A 82 -17.73 -21.13 -8.85
N LYS A 83 -17.75 -22.42 -9.20
CA LYS A 83 -18.97 -23.24 -9.18
C LYS A 83 -19.58 -23.29 -7.77
N ALA A 84 -18.75 -23.30 -6.72
CA ALA A 84 -19.22 -23.27 -5.35
C ALA A 84 -20.05 -22.00 -5.04
N LEU A 85 -19.74 -20.86 -5.68
CA LEU A 85 -20.51 -19.61 -5.51
C LEU A 85 -21.96 -19.72 -6.01
N PHE A 86 -22.20 -20.55 -7.03
CA PHE A 86 -23.52 -20.71 -7.65
C PHE A 86 -24.38 -21.80 -6.98
N LEU A 87 -23.72 -22.72 -6.28
CA LEU A 87 -24.39 -23.75 -5.51
C LEU A 87 -24.66 -23.16 -4.13
N GLN A 88 -25.89 -22.69 -3.92
CA GLN A 88 -26.37 -22.29 -2.60
C GLN A 88 -25.94 -23.36 -1.61
N GLY A 89 -25.11 -22.97 -0.64
CA GLY A 89 -24.62 -23.89 0.38
C GLY A 89 -25.81 -24.68 0.89
N HIS A 90 -25.74 -26.01 0.77
CA HIS A 90 -26.59 -26.90 1.54
C HIS A 90 -26.15 -26.71 2.99
N LEU A 91 -26.61 -25.63 3.62
CA LEU A 91 -26.58 -25.43 5.06
C LEU A 91 -27.59 -26.42 5.63
N GLU A 92 -27.24 -27.70 5.56
CA GLU A 92 -27.82 -28.74 6.38
C GLU A 92 -27.41 -28.44 7.83
N GLY A 93 -28.22 -27.64 8.52
CA GLY A 93 -28.15 -27.52 9.98
C GLY A 93 -27.78 -26.16 10.58
N VAL A 94 -28.03 -25.04 9.90
CA VAL A 94 -28.13 -23.74 10.60
C VAL A 94 -29.63 -23.45 10.77
N ASP A 95 -30.06 -23.30 12.02
CA ASP A 95 -31.45 -23.09 12.41
C ASP A 95 -32.13 -22.03 11.54
N GLN A 96 -33.34 -22.35 11.08
CA GLN A 96 -34.26 -21.48 10.34
C GLN A 96 -34.66 -20.21 11.10
N GLU A 97 -34.16 -20.00 12.32
CA GLU A 97 -34.36 -18.78 13.11
C GLU A 97 -33.33 -17.68 12.78
N LEU A 98 -32.22 -17.99 12.10
CA LEU A 98 -31.24 -16.98 11.62
C LEU A 98 -31.55 -16.44 10.21
N GLU A 99 -32.46 -17.07 9.47
CA GLU A 99 -32.84 -16.61 8.12
C GLU A 99 -33.71 -15.33 8.15
N ASP A 100 -34.40 -15.05 9.25
CA ASP A 100 -35.30 -13.89 9.36
C ASP A 100 -34.56 -12.58 9.74
N GLU A 101 -33.28 -12.62 10.13
CA GLU A 101 -32.43 -11.43 10.37
C GLU A 101 -31.60 -11.00 9.14
N ILE A 102 -31.65 -11.72 8.02
CA ILE A 102 -30.92 -11.39 6.77
C ILE A 102 -31.60 -10.24 5.98
N VAL A 103 -32.53 -9.50 6.59
CA VAL A 103 -33.35 -8.46 5.91
C VAL A 103 -32.79 -7.04 6.04
N GLU A 104 -31.63 -6.82 6.67
CA GLU A 104 -30.92 -5.55 6.48
C GLU A 104 -29.91 -5.66 5.32
N ASN A 105 -30.19 -4.88 4.27
CA ASN A 105 -29.53 -4.86 2.97
C ASN A 105 -28.04 -4.43 3.04
N SER A 106 -27.18 -5.23 3.68
CA SER A 106 -25.73 -4.96 3.74
C SER A 106 -25.06 -5.05 2.37
N LEU A 107 -25.67 -5.74 1.40
CA LEU A 107 -25.14 -5.94 0.06
C LEU A 107 -25.87 -5.09 -1.01
N PRO A 108 -25.16 -4.19 -1.73
CA PRO A 108 -25.75 -3.31 -2.72
C PRO A 108 -26.04 -4.05 -4.03
N ASN A 109 -26.97 -3.52 -4.84
CA ASN A 109 -27.31 -4.10 -6.13
C ASN A 109 -26.28 -3.76 -7.22
N ILE A 110 -25.15 -4.47 -7.20
CA ILE A 110 -24.03 -4.28 -8.14
C ILE A 110 -24.45 -4.49 -9.61
N MET A 111 -25.46 -5.32 -9.86
CA MET A 111 -25.94 -5.54 -11.23
C MET A 111 -26.63 -4.29 -11.81
N GLU A 112 -27.33 -3.52 -10.98
CA GLU A 112 -27.88 -2.24 -11.38
C GLU A 112 -26.77 -1.21 -11.62
N SER A 113 -25.79 -1.14 -10.73
CA SER A 113 -24.59 -0.30 -10.88
C SER A 113 -23.86 -0.58 -12.18
N ALA A 114 -23.62 -1.86 -12.47
CA ALA A 114 -22.93 -2.31 -13.67
C ALA A 114 -23.70 -1.97 -14.95
N PHE A 115 -25.03 -2.00 -14.92
CA PHE A 115 -25.85 -1.55 -16.05
C PHE A 115 -25.61 -0.07 -16.37
N TYR A 116 -25.52 0.80 -15.37
CA TYR A 116 -25.23 2.22 -15.59
C TYR A 116 -23.79 2.44 -16.04
N PHE A 117 -22.81 1.75 -15.45
CA PHE A 117 -21.42 1.82 -15.90
C PHE A 117 -21.25 1.30 -17.34
N GLU A 118 -21.96 0.24 -17.74
CA GLU A 118 -21.96 -0.26 -19.12
C GLU A 118 -22.48 0.80 -20.10
N GLN A 119 -23.53 1.55 -19.75
CA GLN A 119 -23.97 2.71 -20.53
C GLN A 119 -22.91 3.82 -20.62
N ALA A 120 -22.11 3.99 -19.56
CA ALA A 120 -20.97 4.89 -19.55
C ALA A 120 -19.81 4.39 -20.45
N GLY A 121 -19.88 3.17 -20.98
CA GLY A 121 -18.84 2.53 -21.78
C GLY A 121 -17.62 2.12 -20.96
N VAL A 122 -17.80 1.87 -19.66
CA VAL A 122 -16.75 1.46 -18.72
C VAL A 122 -17.32 0.37 -17.83
N GLY A 123 -16.60 -0.71 -17.59
CA GLY A 123 -17.10 -1.74 -16.69
C GLY A 123 -16.37 -3.06 -16.86
N LEU A 124 -16.87 -4.04 -16.12
CA LEU A 124 -16.46 -5.44 -16.23
C LEU A 124 -17.46 -6.20 -17.11
N SER A 125 -17.07 -7.39 -17.56
CA SER A 125 -18.02 -8.26 -18.28
C SER A 125 -19.19 -8.64 -17.37
N THR A 126 -20.37 -8.85 -17.95
CA THR A 126 -21.57 -9.24 -17.18
C THR A 126 -21.36 -10.51 -16.39
N ASP A 127 -20.67 -11.50 -16.97
CA ASP A 127 -20.30 -12.75 -16.31
C ASP A 127 -19.36 -12.53 -15.11
N GLU A 128 -18.37 -11.64 -15.26
CA GLU A 128 -17.42 -11.30 -14.18
C GLU A 128 -18.11 -10.54 -13.05
N THR A 129 -18.92 -9.54 -13.37
CA THR A 129 -19.70 -8.77 -12.40
C THR A 129 -20.61 -9.68 -11.57
N TYR A 130 -21.29 -10.64 -12.21
CA TYR A 130 -22.17 -11.55 -11.50
C TYR A 130 -21.39 -12.48 -10.55
N ARG A 131 -20.22 -12.96 -10.96
CA ARG A 131 -19.33 -13.74 -10.08
C ARG A 131 -18.82 -12.91 -8.90
N ILE A 132 -18.48 -11.64 -9.12
CA ILE A 132 -18.09 -10.70 -8.05
C ILE A 132 -19.25 -10.47 -7.09
N PHE A 133 -20.46 -10.29 -7.60
CA PHE A 133 -21.67 -10.12 -6.79
C PHE A 133 -21.90 -11.32 -5.87
N LEU A 134 -21.78 -12.55 -6.38
CA LEU A 134 -21.86 -13.76 -5.55
C LEU A 134 -20.71 -13.88 -4.55
N ALA A 135 -19.49 -13.51 -4.94
CA ALA A 135 -18.33 -13.53 -4.04
C ALA A 135 -18.47 -12.52 -2.89
N LEU A 136 -19.07 -11.34 -3.15
CA LEU A 136 -19.37 -10.37 -2.11
C LEU A 136 -20.49 -10.83 -1.19
N LYS A 137 -21.47 -11.58 -1.71
CA LYS A 137 -22.47 -12.23 -0.87
C LYS A 137 -21.82 -13.22 0.09
N GLN A 138 -20.90 -14.04 -0.40
CA GLN A 138 -20.13 -14.94 0.46
C GLN A 138 -19.35 -14.16 1.55
N LEU A 139 -18.81 -12.98 1.21
CA LEU A 139 -18.11 -12.13 2.19
C LEU A 139 -19.05 -11.64 3.29
N THR A 140 -20.24 -11.12 2.93
CA THR A 140 -21.24 -10.66 3.90
C THR A 140 -21.83 -11.78 4.75
N ASP A 141 -21.85 -13.01 4.22
CA ASP A 141 -22.30 -14.19 4.97
C ASP A 141 -21.22 -14.71 5.94
N THR A 142 -19.94 -14.41 5.69
CA THR A 142 -18.79 -14.90 6.49
C THR A 142 -18.36 -13.93 7.59
N HIS A 143 -18.53 -12.62 7.36
CA HIS A 143 -18.09 -11.56 8.28
C HIS A 143 -19.28 -10.67 8.70
N PRO A 144 -19.24 -10.10 9.92
CA PRO A 144 -20.31 -9.25 10.43
C PRO A 144 -20.28 -7.83 9.82
N ILE A 145 -20.73 -7.73 8.57
CA ILE A 145 -20.68 -6.52 7.77
C ILE A 145 -21.98 -5.72 7.94
N GLN A 146 -21.86 -4.42 8.21
CA GLN A 146 -22.98 -3.49 8.19
C GLN A 146 -23.27 -3.01 6.77
N ARG A 147 -22.26 -2.45 6.08
CA ARG A 147 -22.36 -1.94 4.71
C ARG A 147 -21.21 -2.49 3.88
N CYS A 148 -21.53 -3.11 2.75
CA CYS A 148 -20.55 -3.56 1.76
C CYS A 148 -20.67 -2.68 0.51
N ARG A 149 -19.55 -2.31 -0.10
CA ARG A 149 -19.51 -1.63 -1.39
C ARG A 149 -18.42 -2.24 -2.26
N PHE A 150 -18.74 -2.46 -3.52
CA PHE A 150 -17.72 -2.81 -4.50
C PHE A 150 -16.90 -1.57 -4.86
N TRP A 151 -15.66 -1.52 -4.40
CA TRP A 151 -14.77 -0.38 -4.63
C TRP A 151 -14.22 -0.37 -6.06
N GLY A 152 -13.81 -1.55 -6.56
CA GLY A 152 -13.28 -1.67 -7.91
C GLY A 152 -12.28 -2.80 -8.10
N LYS A 153 -11.50 -2.69 -9.18
CA LYS A 153 -10.48 -3.67 -9.60
C LYS A 153 -9.14 -3.02 -9.88
N ILE A 154 -8.10 -3.49 -9.22
CA ILE A 154 -6.71 -3.08 -9.45
C ILE A 154 -6.01 -4.14 -10.30
N LEU A 155 -5.39 -3.70 -11.39
CA LEU A 155 -4.67 -4.58 -12.31
C LEU A 155 -3.26 -4.85 -11.79
N GLY A 156 -2.86 -6.12 -11.82
CA GLY A 156 -1.50 -6.56 -11.49
C GLY A 156 -0.83 -7.27 -12.67
N LEU A 157 0.45 -7.58 -12.51
CA LEU A 157 1.27 -8.23 -13.53
C LEU A 157 0.98 -9.73 -13.65
N GLU A 158 0.78 -10.41 -12.53
CA GLU A 158 0.46 -11.84 -12.49
C GLU A 158 -1.03 -12.05 -12.22
N MET A 159 -1.56 -11.41 -11.17
CA MET A 159 -2.96 -11.50 -10.75
C MET A 159 -3.53 -10.10 -10.50
N ASN A 160 -4.84 -9.95 -10.68
CA ASN A 160 -5.55 -8.72 -10.36
C ASN A 160 -6.04 -8.76 -8.91
N TYR A 161 -6.47 -7.61 -8.39
CA TYR A 161 -7.16 -7.49 -7.11
C TYR A 161 -8.56 -6.93 -7.31
N ILE A 162 -9.54 -7.62 -6.75
CA ILE A 162 -10.93 -7.18 -6.61
C ILE A 162 -11.05 -6.66 -5.19
N VAL A 163 -11.51 -5.42 -5.03
CA VAL A 163 -11.52 -4.72 -3.75
C VAL A 163 -12.97 -4.48 -3.30
N ALA A 164 -13.27 -4.91 -2.08
CA ALA A 164 -14.50 -4.60 -1.36
C ALA A 164 -14.19 -3.59 -0.25
N GLU A 165 -14.99 -2.53 -0.19
CA GLU A 165 -15.01 -1.55 0.89
C GLU A 165 -16.12 -1.95 1.86
N VAL A 166 -15.80 -2.04 3.15
CA VAL A 166 -16.65 -2.64 4.16
C VAL A 166 -16.66 -1.78 5.42
N GLU A 167 -17.85 -1.62 5.98
CA GLU A 167 -18.09 -1.08 7.31
C GLU A 167 -18.52 -2.24 8.23
N ILE A 168 -17.75 -2.49 9.29
CA ILE A 168 -17.97 -3.57 10.25
C ILE A 168 -18.90 -3.05 11.36
N ARG A 169 -19.79 -3.91 11.88
CA ARG A 169 -20.70 -3.54 12.98
C ARG A 169 -19.92 -3.12 14.24
N GLU A 170 -20.47 -2.19 15.01
CA GLU A 170 -19.82 -1.68 16.23
C GLU A 170 -19.66 -2.77 17.30
N GLY A 171 -18.44 -2.97 17.81
CA GLY A 171 -18.15 -3.90 18.92
C GLY A 171 -17.45 -5.23 18.56
N GLU A 172 -17.18 -5.50 17.29
CA GLU A 172 -16.49 -6.73 16.84
C GLU A 172 -15.11 -6.47 16.21
N ASP A 173 -14.58 -5.25 16.36
CA ASP A 173 -13.29 -4.83 15.81
C ASP A 173 -12.05 -5.24 16.66
N GLU A 174 -12.26 -5.98 17.75
CA GLU A 174 -11.23 -6.29 18.74
C GLU A 174 -10.31 -7.46 18.36
N GLU A 175 -9.67 -7.44 17.19
CA GLU A 175 -8.51 -8.32 16.93
C GLU A 175 -7.48 -7.66 15.99
N GLU A 176 -6.96 -6.49 16.36
CA GLU A 176 -5.55 -6.19 16.05
C GLU A 176 -4.82 -6.14 17.40
N VAL A 177 -4.40 -7.32 17.86
CA VAL A 177 -3.48 -7.43 18.99
C VAL A 177 -2.30 -6.51 18.71
N GLU A 178 -2.02 -5.68 19.71
CA GLU A 178 -0.96 -4.68 19.85
C GLU A 178 0.45 -5.28 19.67
N GLU A 179 0.74 -5.99 18.58
CA GLU A 179 2.07 -6.59 18.34
C GLU A 179 3.09 -5.56 17.83
N GLU A 180 2.66 -4.35 17.42
CA GLU A 180 3.57 -3.31 16.93
C GLU A 180 4.01 -2.29 17.99
N ASP A 181 3.24 -2.09 19.08
CA ASP A 181 3.62 -1.13 20.14
C ASP A 181 4.66 -1.69 21.12
N VAL A 182 4.88 -3.02 21.13
CA VAL A 182 5.91 -3.65 21.97
C VAL A 182 7.32 -3.40 21.41
N VAL A 183 7.47 -3.19 20.09
CA VAL A 183 8.80 -2.99 19.48
C VAL A 183 9.33 -1.57 19.66
N GLU A 184 8.46 -0.57 19.81
CA GLU A 184 8.88 0.83 20.08
C GLU A 184 9.17 1.10 21.58
N ALA A 185 8.66 0.25 22.48
CA ALA A 185 8.94 0.35 23.92
C ALA A 185 10.28 -0.27 24.33
N GLU A 186 10.82 -1.24 23.57
CA GLU A 186 12.10 -1.90 23.90
C GLU A 186 13.35 -1.08 23.55
N GLU A 187 13.25 0.01 22.78
CA GLU A 187 14.38 0.94 22.56
C GLU A 187 14.48 2.08 23.60
N ARG A 188 13.57 2.12 24.59
CA ARG A 188 13.61 3.08 25.70
C ARG A 188 13.88 2.43 27.06
N ASP A 189 14.79 1.46 27.12
CA ASP A 189 15.38 1.09 28.40
C ASP A 189 16.87 0.76 28.23
N ASN A 190 17.69 1.80 28.22
CA ASN A 190 19.07 1.67 28.64
C ASN A 190 19.48 2.91 29.45
N GLY A 191 18.70 3.17 30.50
CA GLY A 191 18.99 4.17 31.52
C GLY A 191 19.52 3.49 32.78
N GLN A 192 20.76 3.01 32.75
CA GLN A 192 21.43 2.50 33.95
C GLN A 192 22.74 3.24 34.21
N SER A 193 22.61 4.19 35.16
CA SER A 193 23.58 4.60 36.18
C SER A 193 25.07 4.62 35.82
N ASP A 194 25.63 5.82 35.76
CA ASP A 194 26.96 6.09 36.33
C ASP A 194 26.90 7.48 36.98
N ALA A 195 26.50 7.50 38.25
CA ALA A 195 26.88 8.57 39.16
C ALA A 195 28.31 8.25 39.64
N ASP A 196 29.14 9.29 39.71
CA ASP A 196 30.51 9.34 40.21
C ASP A 196 31.62 8.94 39.21
N ARG A 197 31.88 9.81 38.23
CA ARG A 197 33.26 10.08 37.76
C ARG A 197 33.46 11.58 37.55
N GLU A 198 34.55 12.06 38.12
CA GLU A 198 35.05 13.44 38.13
C GLU A 198 35.13 14.03 36.72
N GLU A 199 34.95 15.36 36.63
CA GLU A 199 34.99 16.17 35.41
C GLU A 199 36.25 15.92 34.57
N GLU A 200 36.19 14.99 33.62
CA GLU A 200 37.14 14.85 32.50
C GLU A 200 36.33 14.71 31.19
N ASP A 201 36.34 15.76 30.38
CA ASP A 201 35.94 15.86 28.97
C ASP A 201 34.81 14.93 28.47
N GLU A 202 33.55 15.34 28.66
CA GLU A 202 32.40 14.68 28.02
C GLU A 202 32.48 14.82 26.48
N LEU A 203 32.53 13.69 25.76
CA LEU A 203 32.41 13.68 24.30
C LEU A 203 31.11 14.37 23.84
N PRO A 204 31.12 15.12 22.73
CA PRO A 204 29.92 15.80 22.23
C PRO A 204 28.81 14.78 21.96
N LYS A 205 27.70 14.93 22.70
CA LYS A 205 26.50 14.09 22.54
C LYS A 205 25.90 14.37 21.15
N SER A 206 25.57 13.30 20.43
CA SER A 206 24.93 13.41 19.11
C SER A 206 23.65 14.23 19.21
N LEU A 207 23.58 15.36 18.50
CA LEU A 207 22.38 16.20 18.36
C LEU A 207 21.30 15.55 17.47
N TYR A 208 21.56 14.36 16.92
CA TYR A 208 20.59 13.63 16.10
C TYR A 208 19.39 13.18 16.95
N ARG A 209 18.24 13.82 16.73
CA ARG A 209 16.93 13.28 17.13
C ARG A 209 16.31 12.56 15.92
N PRO A 210 15.94 11.27 16.04
CA PRO A 210 15.15 10.63 15.00
C PRO A 210 13.86 11.40 14.79
N SER A 211 13.44 11.59 13.54
CA SER A 211 12.17 12.26 13.23
C SER A 211 11.03 11.52 13.94
N GLN A 212 10.20 12.24 14.68
CA GLN A 212 9.08 11.64 15.39
C GLN A 212 8.14 10.93 14.41
N VAL A 213 7.77 9.69 14.73
CA VAL A 213 6.85 8.90 13.92
C VAL A 213 5.44 9.45 14.13
N ILE A 214 4.79 9.87 13.04
CA ILE A 214 3.40 10.34 13.09
C ILE A 214 2.50 9.13 13.39
N PRO A 215 1.66 9.20 14.45
CA PRO A 215 0.84 8.07 14.86
C PRO A 215 -0.21 7.70 13.80
N LYS A 216 -0.59 6.41 13.79
CA LYS A 216 -1.67 5.90 12.93
C LYS A 216 -3.02 6.49 13.37
N GLU A 217 -3.91 6.73 12.41
CA GLU A 217 -5.29 7.11 12.73
C GLU A 217 -6.05 5.88 13.27
N GLU A 218 -6.90 6.13 14.26
CA GLU A 218 -7.73 5.10 14.88
C GLU A 218 -8.66 4.44 13.85
N ASN A 219 -9.00 3.16 14.10
CA ASN A 219 -9.97 2.47 13.26
C ASN A 219 -11.28 3.26 13.23
N ARG A 220 -11.93 3.32 12.06
CA ARG A 220 -13.16 4.10 11.80
C ARG A 220 -12.98 5.60 11.66
N THR A 221 -11.76 6.13 11.81
CA THR A 221 -11.48 7.56 11.63
C THR A 221 -10.64 7.84 10.38
N GLY A 222 -10.87 8.99 9.75
CA GLY A 222 -10.06 9.50 8.63
C GLY A 222 -9.83 8.49 7.50
N ALA A 223 -8.56 8.22 7.20
CA ALA A 223 -8.13 7.28 6.17
C ALA A 223 -8.39 5.80 6.54
N ASN A 224 -8.64 5.50 7.82
CA ASN A 224 -9.00 4.18 8.36
C ASN A 224 -10.51 4.04 8.65
N LYS A 225 -11.36 4.91 8.08
CA LYS A 225 -12.82 4.85 8.22
C LYS A 225 -13.42 3.50 7.79
N TYR A 226 -12.97 2.98 6.64
CA TYR A 226 -13.47 1.72 6.08
C TYR A 226 -12.39 0.63 6.11
N VAL A 227 -12.85 -0.61 6.29
CA VAL A 227 -12.02 -1.81 6.15
C VAL A 227 -12.10 -2.29 4.71
N TYR A 228 -10.97 -2.73 4.16
CA TYR A 228 -10.91 -3.20 2.78
C TYR A 228 -10.58 -4.68 2.73
N PHE A 229 -11.40 -5.44 2.00
CA PHE A 229 -11.14 -6.85 1.71
C PHE A 229 -10.73 -6.99 0.24
N VAL A 230 -9.77 -7.86 -0.02
CA VAL A 230 -9.27 -8.11 -1.37
C VAL A 230 -9.34 -9.57 -1.74
N CYS A 231 -9.60 -9.81 -3.01
CA CYS A 231 -9.67 -11.14 -3.59
C CYS A 231 -9.02 -11.12 -4.98
N ASN A 232 -8.22 -12.13 -5.33
CA ASN A 232 -7.59 -12.15 -6.65
C ASN A 232 -8.57 -12.53 -7.78
N GLU A 233 -9.45 -13.49 -7.48
CA GLU A 233 -10.44 -14.02 -8.41
C GLU A 233 -11.70 -14.40 -7.65
N PRO A 234 -12.90 -14.16 -8.22
CA PRO A 234 -14.14 -14.54 -7.55
C PRO A 234 -14.14 -16.02 -7.19
N GLY A 235 -14.45 -16.34 -5.92
CA GLY A 235 -14.48 -17.71 -5.39
C GLY A 235 -13.25 -18.10 -4.56
N ARG A 236 -12.20 -17.29 -4.58
CA ARG A 236 -11.10 -17.40 -3.61
C ARG A 236 -11.48 -16.73 -2.29
N PRO A 237 -10.84 -17.11 -1.16
CA PRO A 237 -11.09 -16.45 0.11
C PRO A 237 -10.74 -14.96 0.03
N TRP A 238 -11.51 -14.15 0.76
CA TRP A 238 -11.24 -12.73 0.93
C TRP A 238 -10.18 -12.52 2.00
N VAL A 239 -9.23 -11.63 1.74
CA VAL A 239 -8.15 -11.27 2.67
C VAL A 239 -8.38 -9.83 3.15
N LYS A 240 -8.45 -9.62 4.47
CA LYS A 240 -8.53 -8.29 5.08
C LYS A 240 -7.20 -7.57 4.87
N LEU A 241 -7.24 -6.32 4.39
CA LEU A 241 -6.07 -5.46 4.33
C LEU A 241 -5.81 -4.81 5.70
N PRO A 242 -4.53 -4.58 6.06
CA PRO A 242 -4.17 -3.91 7.30
C PRO A 242 -4.61 -2.43 7.28
N SER A 243 -4.70 -1.82 8.46
CA SER A 243 -4.87 -0.36 8.60
C SER A 243 -3.67 0.40 8.03
N VAL A 244 -3.92 1.60 7.47
CA VAL A 244 -2.88 2.39 6.81
C VAL A 244 -2.15 3.29 7.81
N LYS A 245 -0.81 3.35 7.69
CA LYS A 245 0.03 4.28 8.45
C LYS A 245 0.35 5.53 7.62
N PRO A 246 0.45 6.74 8.22
CA PRO A 246 0.79 7.96 7.47
C PRO A 246 2.11 7.87 6.69
N ALA A 247 3.14 7.23 7.29
CA ALA A 247 4.43 6.98 6.65
C ALA A 247 4.32 6.17 5.35
N GLN A 248 3.38 5.22 5.27
CA GLN A 248 3.10 4.44 4.06
C GLN A 248 2.52 5.34 2.97
N ILE A 249 1.57 6.21 3.30
CA ILE A 249 0.95 7.14 2.33
C ILE A 249 1.98 8.13 1.78
N VAL A 250 2.78 8.74 2.65
CA VAL A 250 3.84 9.68 2.27
C VAL A 250 4.86 9.01 1.35
N THR A 251 5.26 7.79 1.68
CA THR A 251 6.24 7.05 0.85
C THR A 251 5.60 6.61 -0.47
N ALA A 252 4.34 6.16 -0.46
CA ALA A 252 3.59 5.79 -1.66
C ALA A 252 3.47 6.96 -2.66
N ARG A 253 3.41 8.21 -2.20
CA ARG A 253 3.44 9.41 -3.06
C ARG A 253 4.76 9.57 -3.82
N LYS A 254 5.87 9.10 -3.24
CA LYS A 254 7.23 9.23 -3.78
C LYS A 254 7.66 8.05 -4.66
N ILE A 255 6.84 7.00 -4.77
CA ILE A 255 7.16 5.79 -5.54
C ILE A 255 6.09 5.48 -6.59
N LYS A 256 6.51 4.82 -7.67
CA LYS A 256 5.61 4.35 -8.74
C LYS A 256 5.93 2.90 -9.07
N LYS A 257 5.05 1.99 -8.69
CA LYS A 257 5.20 0.54 -8.89
C LYS A 257 3.92 -0.07 -9.44
N PHE A 258 4.06 -1.10 -10.27
CA PHE A 258 2.95 -1.97 -10.65
C PHE A 258 2.80 -3.07 -9.61
N PHE A 259 1.56 -3.48 -9.38
CA PHE A 259 1.24 -4.58 -8.49
C PHE A 259 1.59 -5.92 -9.12
N THR A 260 2.08 -6.87 -8.32
CA THR A 260 2.37 -8.23 -8.80
C THR A 260 1.11 -9.08 -8.79
N GLY A 261 0.22 -8.87 -7.81
CA GLY A 261 -0.91 -9.77 -7.56
C GLY A 261 -0.68 -10.72 -6.37
N GLN A 262 0.47 -10.61 -5.71
CA GLN A 262 0.80 -11.32 -4.47
C GLN A 262 0.90 -10.32 -3.30
N LEU A 263 0.08 -10.49 -2.26
CA LEU A 263 -0.01 -9.54 -1.14
C LEU A 263 1.27 -9.47 -0.30
N ASP A 264 2.02 -10.57 -0.22
CA ASP A 264 3.25 -10.69 0.57
C ASP A 264 4.51 -10.24 -0.18
N ALA A 265 4.39 -9.82 -1.44
CA ALA A 265 5.53 -9.42 -2.24
C ALA A 265 6.23 -8.17 -1.65
N PRO A 266 7.58 -8.17 -1.52
CA PRO A 266 8.30 -7.01 -1.00
C PRO A 266 8.35 -5.86 -2.00
N ILE A 267 8.10 -4.63 -1.53
CA ILE A 267 8.17 -3.43 -2.37
C ILE A 267 9.60 -2.87 -2.36
N ILE A 268 10.36 -3.22 -3.41
CA ILE A 268 11.73 -2.73 -3.59
C ILE A 268 11.69 -1.34 -4.23
N SER A 269 11.84 -0.28 -3.43
CA SER A 269 11.84 1.11 -3.90
C SER A 269 12.87 1.99 -3.17
N TYR A 270 13.15 3.15 -3.78
CA TYR A 270 13.81 4.26 -3.11
C TYR A 270 12.89 5.48 -3.19
N PRO A 271 12.41 6.03 -2.06
CA PRO A 271 12.72 5.66 -0.67
C PRO A 271 12.18 4.27 -0.30
N PRO A 272 12.74 3.61 0.75
CA PRO A 272 12.28 2.30 1.17
C PRO A 272 10.83 2.39 1.67
N PHE A 273 9.97 1.48 1.17
CA PHE A 273 8.57 1.46 1.55
C PHE A 273 8.38 0.66 2.85
N PRO A 274 7.71 1.21 3.89
CA PRO A 274 7.48 0.52 5.15
C PRO A 274 6.31 -0.46 5.04
N GLY A 275 6.58 -1.65 4.49
CA GLY A 275 5.61 -2.75 4.38
C GLY A 275 5.77 -3.60 3.12
N ASN A 276 4.83 -4.50 2.90
CA ASN A 276 4.72 -5.35 1.71
C ASN A 276 3.72 -4.77 0.68
N GLU A 277 3.39 -5.55 -0.34
CA GLU A 277 2.41 -5.16 -1.36
C GLU A 277 1.01 -4.91 -0.77
N SER A 278 0.59 -5.64 0.28
CA SER A 278 -0.69 -5.40 0.96
C SER A 278 -0.78 -3.99 1.56
N ASN A 279 0.28 -3.51 2.22
CA ASN A 279 0.34 -2.15 2.75
C ASN A 279 0.39 -1.10 1.65
N TYR A 280 1.11 -1.39 0.55
CA TYR A 280 1.14 -0.48 -0.61
C TYR A 280 -0.22 -0.39 -1.31
N LEU A 281 -0.90 -1.53 -1.46
CA LEU A 281 -2.25 -1.61 -2.02
C LEU A 281 -3.22 -0.80 -1.17
N ARG A 282 -3.20 -0.98 0.15
CA ARG A 282 -4.00 -0.20 1.10
C ARG A 282 -3.73 1.31 1.01
N ALA A 283 -2.46 1.71 0.93
CA ALA A 283 -2.07 3.11 0.81
C ALA A 283 -2.53 3.70 -0.54
N GLN A 284 -2.48 2.94 -1.63
CA GLN A 284 -3.00 3.37 -2.93
C GLN A 284 -4.53 3.51 -2.91
N ILE A 285 -5.24 2.56 -2.29
CA ILE A 285 -6.69 2.64 -2.12
C ILE A 285 -7.07 3.91 -1.35
N ALA A 286 -6.42 4.20 -0.22
CA ALA A 286 -6.66 5.42 0.56
C ALA A 286 -6.51 6.68 -0.30
N ARG A 287 -5.43 6.76 -1.07
CA ARG A 287 -5.13 7.92 -1.95
C ARG A 287 -6.11 8.06 -3.11
N ILE A 288 -6.59 6.95 -3.66
CA ILE A 288 -7.55 6.95 -4.76
C ILE A 288 -8.93 7.32 -4.21
N SER A 289 -9.39 6.70 -3.12
CA SER A 289 -10.66 7.01 -2.47
C SER A 289 -10.75 8.49 -2.12
N ALA A 290 -9.74 9.04 -1.43
CA ALA A 290 -9.69 10.45 -1.03
C ALA A 290 -9.60 11.44 -2.21
N GLY A 291 -9.16 10.99 -3.39
CA GLY A 291 -9.01 11.86 -4.56
C GLY A 291 -10.05 11.67 -5.65
N THR A 292 -10.95 10.68 -5.52
CA THR A 292 -11.84 10.29 -6.62
C THR A 292 -13.28 9.96 -6.23
N HIS A 293 -13.57 9.74 -4.94
CA HIS A 293 -14.93 9.50 -4.50
C HIS A 293 -15.72 10.82 -4.44
N VAL A 294 -16.65 10.95 -5.38
CA VAL A 294 -17.46 12.16 -5.54
C VAL A 294 -18.95 11.84 -5.52
N SER A 295 -19.76 12.83 -5.19
CA SER A 295 -21.22 12.75 -5.18
C SER A 295 -21.82 14.01 -5.81
N PRO A 296 -23.05 13.94 -6.34
CA PRO A 296 -23.79 15.13 -6.73
C PRO A 296 -23.97 16.09 -5.54
N LEU A 297 -23.91 17.39 -5.81
CA LEU A 297 -24.12 18.43 -4.81
C LEU A 297 -25.51 18.26 -4.15
N GLY A 298 -25.55 18.31 -2.83
CA GLY A 298 -26.79 18.16 -2.06
C GLY A 298 -27.27 16.72 -1.85
N PHE A 299 -26.54 15.71 -2.35
CA PHE A 299 -26.82 14.31 -2.02
C PHE A 299 -26.52 14.00 -0.54
N TYR A 300 -25.39 14.49 -0.04
CA TYR A 300 -25.04 14.41 1.38
C TYR A 300 -25.21 15.76 2.05
N GLN A 301 -25.63 15.75 3.31
CA GLN A 301 -25.71 16.91 4.18
C GLN A 301 -24.97 16.64 5.49
N PHE A 302 -24.46 17.69 6.13
CA PHE A 302 -23.94 17.56 7.48
C PHE A 302 -25.14 17.42 8.44
N GLY A 303 -25.06 16.48 9.39
CA GLY A 303 -26.07 16.34 10.44
C GLY A 303 -26.18 17.64 11.25
N GLU A 304 -27.40 18.03 11.61
CA GLU A 304 -27.62 19.09 12.60
C GLU A 304 -27.36 18.50 13.99
N GLU A 305 -26.12 18.52 14.48
CA GLU A 305 -25.88 18.34 15.90
C GLU A 305 -26.33 19.61 16.63
N GLU A 306 -27.53 19.54 17.21
CA GLU A 306 -28.04 20.52 18.18
C GLU A 306 -27.10 20.57 19.39
N GLY A 307 -26.19 21.55 19.45
CA GLY A 307 -25.72 22.08 20.72
C GLY A 307 -24.23 22.00 21.05
N GLU A 308 -23.31 21.87 20.09
CA GLU A 308 -21.90 22.19 20.36
C GLU A 308 -21.59 23.63 19.92
N GLU A 309 -21.11 24.39 20.89
CA GLU A 309 -20.74 25.80 20.78
C GLU A 309 -19.80 26.01 19.58
N GLU A 310 -19.93 27.15 18.91
CA GLU A 310 -19.25 27.54 17.67
C GLU A 310 -17.70 27.65 17.77
N GLU A 311 -17.05 26.95 18.72
CA GLU A 311 -15.60 26.99 18.95
C GLU A 311 -14.81 25.86 18.27
N GLU A 312 -15.44 24.80 17.75
CA GLU A 312 -14.74 23.71 17.02
C GLU A 312 -14.88 23.77 15.48
N VAL A 313 -14.92 24.96 14.88
CA VAL A 313 -15.05 25.11 13.41
C VAL A 313 -13.75 24.78 12.65
N GLU A 314 -12.63 24.56 13.34
CA GLU A 314 -11.33 24.24 12.71
C GLU A 314 -11.10 22.75 12.41
N SER A 315 -11.82 21.83 13.07
CA SER A 315 -11.81 20.40 12.74
C SER A 315 -13.03 20.10 11.87
N GLY A 316 -12.87 20.20 10.55
CA GLY A 316 -13.95 20.02 9.59
C GLY A 316 -14.88 18.85 9.92
N ARG A 317 -16.19 19.13 9.93
CA ARG A 317 -17.28 18.19 10.25
C ARG A 317 -17.03 16.81 9.63
N SER A 318 -16.82 15.79 10.46
CA SER A 318 -16.34 14.47 10.04
C SER A 318 -17.46 13.51 9.61
N SER A 319 -18.70 13.81 10.01
CA SER A 319 -19.91 13.02 9.72
C SER A 319 -20.82 13.70 8.70
N PHE A 320 -21.42 12.91 7.82
CA PHE A 320 -22.42 13.36 6.85
C PHE A 320 -23.49 12.29 6.70
N GLU A 321 -24.70 12.72 6.34
CA GLU A 321 -25.87 11.88 6.20
C GLU A 321 -26.46 11.98 4.79
N GLU A 322 -27.11 10.91 4.33
CA GLU A 322 -27.83 10.89 3.05
C GLU A 322 -29.05 11.81 3.14
N ASN A 323 -29.16 12.79 2.24
CA ASN A 323 -30.27 13.74 2.21
C ASN A 323 -31.54 13.08 1.64
N PRO A 324 -32.59 12.85 2.44
CA PRO A 324 -33.83 12.20 1.97
C PRO A 324 -34.59 13.05 0.94
N ASP A 325 -34.41 14.37 0.97
CA ASP A 325 -35.10 15.32 0.11
C ASP A 325 -34.37 15.57 -1.22
N PHE A 326 -33.27 14.85 -1.49
CA PHE A 326 -32.54 15.00 -2.75
C PHE A 326 -33.41 14.59 -3.95
N GLU A 327 -33.73 15.54 -4.83
CA GLU A 327 -34.56 15.30 -6.02
C GLU A 327 -33.77 14.85 -7.25
N GLY A 328 -32.44 14.96 -7.21
CA GLY A 328 -31.57 14.70 -8.35
C GLY A 328 -31.29 15.96 -9.17
N ILE A 329 -30.04 16.12 -9.59
CA ILE A 329 -29.63 17.19 -10.51
C ILE A 329 -29.83 16.68 -11.94
N GLN A 330 -30.25 17.56 -12.86
CA GLN A 330 -30.38 17.19 -14.26
C GLN A 330 -29.02 16.79 -14.85
N VAL A 331 -29.04 15.74 -15.68
CA VAL A 331 -27.83 15.14 -16.26
C VAL A 331 -27.03 16.15 -17.10
N LEU A 332 -27.71 17.09 -17.76
CA LEU A 332 -27.06 18.16 -18.54
C LEU A 332 -26.29 19.12 -17.63
N ASP A 333 -26.91 19.55 -16.52
CA ASP A 333 -26.28 20.47 -15.57
C ASP A 333 -25.07 19.83 -14.90
N LEU A 334 -25.11 18.52 -14.63
CA LEU A 334 -23.99 17.74 -14.10
C LEU A 334 -22.80 17.65 -15.07
N VAL A 335 -23.05 17.73 -16.38
CA VAL A 335 -22.00 17.67 -17.41
C VAL A 335 -21.45 19.06 -17.70
N GLU A 336 -22.30 20.09 -17.71
CA GLU A 336 -21.91 21.47 -18.00
C GLU A 336 -21.17 22.14 -16.83
N SER A 337 -21.58 21.87 -15.60
CA SER A 337 -20.98 22.47 -14.41
C SER A 337 -20.35 21.41 -13.49
N LEU A 338 -19.03 21.47 -13.38
CA LEU A 338 -18.26 20.65 -12.44
C LEU A 338 -18.57 21.00 -10.99
N SER A 339 -19.09 22.19 -10.70
CA SER A 339 -19.47 22.59 -9.34
C SER A 339 -20.66 21.80 -8.76
N ASN A 340 -21.37 21.05 -9.62
CA ASN A 340 -22.45 20.15 -9.20
C ASN A 340 -21.95 18.80 -8.66
N TRP A 341 -20.63 18.59 -8.60
CA TRP A 341 -19.99 17.42 -8.03
C TRP A 341 -19.11 17.84 -6.86
N VAL A 342 -19.20 17.11 -5.76
CA VAL A 342 -18.46 17.39 -4.52
C VAL A 342 -17.73 16.15 -4.03
N HIS A 343 -16.59 16.33 -3.37
CA HIS A 343 -15.88 15.23 -2.70
C HIS A 343 -16.58 14.87 -1.38
N HIS A 344 -16.90 13.60 -1.17
CA HIS A 344 -17.51 13.12 0.08
C HIS A 344 -16.56 12.26 0.93
N VAL A 345 -15.28 12.18 0.55
CA VAL A 345 -14.23 11.54 1.35
C VAL A 345 -13.24 12.63 1.77
N GLN A 346 -12.75 12.54 3.01
CA GLN A 346 -11.81 13.51 3.56
C GLN A 346 -10.51 13.56 2.76
N HIS A 347 -9.97 14.77 2.62
CA HIS A 347 -8.69 14.98 1.96
C HIS A 347 -7.54 14.47 2.84
N ILE A 348 -6.57 13.78 2.24
CA ILE A 348 -5.37 13.33 2.94
C ILE A 348 -4.28 14.39 2.80
N LEU A 349 -3.89 15.01 3.91
CA LEU A 349 -2.87 16.05 4.02
C LEU A 349 -1.49 15.57 3.53
N PRO A 350 -0.56 16.49 3.18
CA PRO A 350 0.85 16.16 2.92
C PRO A 350 1.50 15.27 3.99
N GLN A 351 1.14 15.47 5.26
CA GLN A 351 1.51 14.63 6.41
C GLN A 351 1.12 13.14 6.28
N GLY A 352 0.08 12.81 5.48
CA GLY A 352 -0.41 11.45 5.31
C GLY A 352 -1.55 11.06 6.25
N ARG A 353 -2.15 12.04 6.94
CA ARG A 353 -3.37 11.92 7.74
C ARG A 353 -4.49 12.76 7.15
N CYS A 354 -5.74 12.50 7.53
CA CYS A 354 -6.88 13.36 7.22
C CYS A 354 -6.98 14.52 8.21
N THR A 355 -6.67 14.26 9.49
CA THR A 355 -6.57 15.30 10.53
C THR A 355 -5.12 15.62 10.82
N TRP A 356 -4.79 16.91 10.88
CA TRP A 356 -3.43 17.34 11.17
C TRP A 356 -3.04 16.97 12.60
N PHE A 357 -1.83 16.42 12.76
CA PHE A 357 -1.26 16.10 14.05
C PHE A 357 -0.05 16.98 14.31
N ASN A 358 -0.01 17.66 15.45
CA ASN A 358 1.15 18.43 15.86
C ASN A 358 2.26 17.50 16.39
N PRO A 359 3.41 17.38 15.71
CA PRO A 359 4.51 16.53 16.16
C PRO A 359 5.29 17.13 17.35
N THR A 360 5.13 18.42 17.62
CA THR A 360 5.79 19.12 18.73
C THR A 360 4.71 19.79 19.58
N PRO A 361 4.00 19.04 20.44
CA PRO A 361 3.16 19.68 21.45
C PRO A 361 4.07 20.56 22.31
N LYS A 362 3.76 21.85 22.42
CA LYS A 362 4.39 22.70 23.43
C LYS A 362 4.08 22.06 24.79
N HIS A 363 5.09 21.57 25.50
CA HIS A 363 4.92 21.20 26.90
C HIS A 363 4.67 22.52 27.66
N GLU A 364 3.42 22.81 28.00
CA GLU A 364 3.02 24.07 28.67
C GLU A 364 3.48 24.18 30.14
N GLU A 365 4.32 23.26 30.65
CA GLU A 365 4.72 23.23 32.07
C GLU A 365 6.20 23.57 32.37
N GLU A 366 7.03 23.91 31.37
CA GLU A 366 8.42 24.37 31.60
C GLU A 366 8.69 25.71 30.91
N GLU A 367 7.95 26.74 31.31
CA GLU A 367 8.33 28.15 31.13
C GLU A 367 8.91 28.72 32.44
N GLU A 368 9.98 28.15 32.99
CA GLU A 368 10.94 28.95 33.77
C GLU A 368 12.37 28.43 33.49
N GLU A 369 13.23 29.36 33.06
CA GLU A 369 14.69 29.23 32.89
C GLU A 369 15.21 28.44 31.68
N ASP A 370 15.24 29.10 30.50
CA ASP A 370 16.46 29.21 29.67
C ASP A 370 16.21 30.13 28.46
N GLU A 371 16.85 31.31 28.47
CA GLU A 371 16.74 32.39 27.48
C GLU A 371 17.53 32.15 26.17
N GLU A 372 17.83 30.91 25.78
CA GLU A 372 18.44 30.57 24.47
C GLU A 372 17.84 29.32 23.81
N LYS A 373 16.52 29.13 23.87
CA LYS A 373 15.85 28.15 22.99
C LYS A 373 15.77 28.72 21.57
N GLU A 374 16.53 28.14 20.64
CA GLU A 374 16.36 28.30 19.18
C GLU A 374 14.86 28.36 18.87
N GLU A 375 14.43 29.32 18.04
CA GLU A 375 13.02 29.48 17.67
C GLU A 375 12.46 28.10 17.28
N PRO A 376 11.48 27.55 18.02
CA PRO A 376 10.95 26.25 17.67
C PRO A 376 10.40 26.36 16.25
N ASP A 377 10.90 25.53 15.34
CA ASP A 377 10.43 25.45 13.95
C ASP A 377 8.89 25.44 13.96
N TYR A 378 8.27 26.59 13.68
CA TYR A 378 6.83 26.70 13.70
C TYR A 378 6.32 25.97 12.47
N ILE A 379 5.93 24.71 12.64
CA ILE A 379 5.33 23.92 11.57
C ILE A 379 3.93 24.49 11.35
N GLU A 380 3.75 25.23 10.25
CA GLU A 380 2.43 25.72 9.83
C GLU A 380 1.45 24.53 9.75
N GLN A 381 0.28 24.68 10.38
CA GLN A 381 -0.77 23.68 10.34
C GLN A 381 -1.22 23.44 8.90
N GLU A 382 -1.14 22.19 8.45
CA GLU A 382 -1.62 21.82 7.12
C GLU A 382 -3.15 21.75 7.14
N VAL A 383 -3.81 22.71 6.49
CA VAL A 383 -5.27 22.73 6.37
C VAL A 383 -5.69 22.25 4.98
N GLY A 384 -6.50 21.19 4.94
CA GLY A 384 -7.09 20.65 3.72
C GLY A 384 -8.42 21.33 3.36
N PRO A 385 -8.94 21.13 2.13
CA PRO A 385 -10.28 21.58 1.79
C PRO A 385 -11.33 20.88 2.67
N PRO A 386 -12.43 21.56 3.04
CA PRO A 386 -13.49 20.95 3.83
C PRO A 386 -14.19 19.80 3.08
N LEU A 387 -14.94 18.99 3.81
CA LEU A 387 -15.82 17.99 3.18
C LEU A 387 -16.86 18.68 2.30
N LEU A 388 -17.29 17.98 1.25
CA LEU A 388 -18.25 18.47 0.25
C LEU A 388 -17.76 19.68 -0.56
N THR A 389 -16.44 19.89 -0.67
CA THR A 389 -15.86 20.86 -1.61
C THR A 389 -16.13 20.47 -3.06
N PRO A 390 -16.56 21.42 -3.93
CA PRO A 390 -16.78 21.17 -5.35
C PRO A 390 -15.52 20.81 -6.12
N ILE A 391 -15.61 19.84 -7.04
CA ILE A 391 -14.46 19.40 -7.86
C ILE A 391 -14.00 20.46 -8.88
N SER A 392 -14.75 21.56 -9.04
CA SER A 392 -14.32 22.71 -9.83
C SER A 392 -13.14 23.45 -9.21
N GLU A 393 -12.88 23.25 -7.92
CA GLU A 393 -11.75 23.83 -7.18
C GLU A 393 -10.48 22.94 -7.24
N ASP A 394 -10.58 21.75 -7.84
CA ASP A 394 -9.45 20.83 -7.93
C ASP A 394 -8.32 21.39 -8.82
N SER A 395 -7.08 21.19 -8.37
CA SER A 395 -5.89 21.65 -9.08
C SER A 395 -5.77 21.06 -10.49
N GLU A 396 -5.58 21.92 -11.49
CA GLU A 396 -5.34 21.49 -12.88
C GLU A 396 -3.98 20.83 -13.07
N ILE A 397 -3.91 19.90 -14.02
CA ILE A 397 -2.68 19.18 -14.41
C ILE A 397 -2.09 19.86 -15.64
N GLN A 398 -1.20 20.84 -15.47
CA GLN A 398 -0.55 21.56 -16.58
C GLN A 398 -1.56 22.10 -17.63
N ASN A 399 -2.62 22.77 -17.16
CA ASN A 399 -3.75 23.29 -17.95
C ASN A 399 -4.73 22.22 -18.49
N ILE A 400 -4.65 20.98 -18.01
CA ILE A 400 -5.67 19.95 -18.23
C ILE A 400 -6.54 19.91 -16.97
N PRO A 401 -7.88 20.00 -17.10
CA PRO A 401 -8.76 19.91 -15.93
C PRO A 401 -8.57 18.56 -15.22
N ALA A 402 -8.67 18.55 -13.89
CA ALA A 402 -8.55 17.34 -13.08
C ALA A 402 -9.60 16.27 -13.44
N TRP A 403 -10.74 16.73 -13.98
CA TRP A 403 -11.90 15.91 -14.30
C TRP A 403 -12.40 16.16 -15.73
N THR A 404 -13.07 15.16 -16.29
CA THR A 404 -13.74 15.28 -17.59
C THR A 404 -15.13 14.67 -17.50
N THR A 405 -16.14 15.47 -17.82
CA THR A 405 -17.54 15.07 -17.89
C THR A 405 -17.93 14.72 -19.32
N ARG A 406 -18.85 13.76 -19.47
CA ARG A 406 -19.50 13.44 -20.74
C ARG A 406 -20.89 12.86 -20.51
N LEU A 407 -21.74 12.96 -21.53
CA LEU A 407 -22.96 12.18 -21.61
C LEU A 407 -22.64 10.78 -22.16
N SER A 408 -23.37 9.76 -21.70
CA SER A 408 -23.31 8.42 -22.31
C SER A 408 -23.78 8.40 -23.76
N SER A 409 -24.85 9.15 -24.06
CA SER A 409 -25.42 9.27 -25.40
C SER A 409 -25.67 10.72 -25.75
N SER A 410 -25.00 11.20 -26.81
CA SER A 410 -25.25 12.53 -27.36
C SER A 410 -26.50 12.60 -28.24
N LEU A 411 -26.98 11.45 -28.74
CA LEU A 411 -28.11 11.37 -29.67
C LEU A 411 -29.46 11.35 -28.94
N ILE A 412 -29.52 10.78 -27.74
CA ILE A 412 -30.74 10.62 -26.95
C ILE A 412 -30.47 11.07 -25.51
N PRO A 413 -30.35 12.39 -25.26
CA PRO A 413 -29.99 12.91 -23.94
C PRO A 413 -31.04 12.63 -22.86
N GLN A 414 -32.29 12.31 -23.23
CA GLN A 414 -33.37 12.03 -22.26
C GLN A 414 -33.14 10.76 -21.44
N TYR A 415 -32.39 9.79 -21.98
CA TYR A 415 -32.01 8.54 -21.31
C TYR A 415 -30.50 8.46 -21.07
N ALA A 416 -29.79 9.57 -21.28
CA ALA A 416 -28.36 9.62 -21.05
C ALA A 416 -28.07 9.75 -19.55
N ILE A 417 -26.87 9.32 -19.18
CA ILE A 417 -26.34 9.43 -17.83
C ILE A 417 -25.16 10.40 -17.84
N ALA A 418 -24.94 11.09 -16.72
CA ALA A 418 -23.76 11.91 -16.54
C ALA A 418 -22.59 10.99 -16.16
N VAL A 419 -21.52 11.02 -16.94
CA VAL A 419 -20.31 10.23 -16.70
C VAL A 419 -19.18 11.19 -16.39
N LEU A 420 -18.56 10.98 -15.24
CA LEU A 420 -17.39 11.72 -14.80
C LEU A 420 -16.18 10.78 -14.81
N ARG A 421 -15.04 11.28 -15.30
CA ARG A 421 -13.77 10.57 -15.34
C ARG A 421 -12.69 11.42 -14.68
N SER A 422 -11.89 10.82 -13.80
CA SER A 422 -10.69 11.47 -13.28
C SER A 422 -9.55 11.42 -14.30
N ASN A 423 -8.92 12.57 -14.55
CA ASN A 423 -7.68 12.65 -15.32
C ASN A 423 -6.45 12.43 -14.43
N LEU A 424 -6.55 12.75 -13.14
CA LEU A 424 -5.48 12.54 -12.16
C LEU A 424 -5.29 11.07 -11.81
N TRP A 425 -6.39 10.33 -11.72
CA TRP A 425 -6.41 8.89 -11.46
C TRP A 425 -7.09 8.15 -12.62
N PRO A 426 -6.34 7.83 -13.69
CA PRO A 426 -6.87 7.08 -14.81
C PRO A 426 -7.43 5.74 -14.34
N GLY A 427 -8.71 5.52 -14.59
CA GLY A 427 -9.44 4.34 -14.11
C GLY A 427 -10.54 4.67 -13.10
N ALA A 428 -10.53 5.86 -12.50
CA ALA A 428 -11.62 6.31 -11.64
C ALA A 428 -12.75 6.95 -12.46
N TYR A 429 -13.95 6.43 -12.28
CA TYR A 429 -15.16 6.88 -12.93
C TYR A 429 -16.28 7.04 -11.92
N ALA A 430 -17.15 8.02 -12.15
CA ALA A 430 -18.41 8.15 -11.45
C ALA A 430 -19.54 8.32 -12.47
N PHE A 431 -20.72 7.83 -12.14
CA PHE A 431 -21.93 8.17 -12.88
C PHE A 431 -22.96 8.81 -11.96
N SER A 432 -23.87 9.59 -12.54
CA SER A 432 -25.06 10.09 -11.85
C SER A 432 -26.25 10.12 -12.79
N THR A 433 -27.42 9.73 -12.27
CA THR A 433 -28.70 9.67 -13.00
C THR A 433 -29.85 9.86 -12.01
N GLY A 434 -30.47 11.04 -12.04
CA GLY A 434 -31.53 11.39 -11.10
C GLY A 434 -31.02 11.34 -9.66
N LYS A 435 -31.56 10.42 -8.86
CA LYS A 435 -31.17 10.21 -7.45
C LYS A 435 -30.05 9.19 -7.24
N LYS A 436 -29.62 8.49 -8.30
CA LYS A 436 -28.61 7.43 -8.21
C LYS A 436 -27.26 7.93 -8.68
N PHE A 437 -26.21 7.60 -7.94
CA PHE A 437 -24.84 7.83 -8.37
C PHE A 437 -23.95 6.73 -7.76
N GLU A 438 -22.85 6.43 -8.42
CA GLU A 438 -21.81 5.58 -7.85
C GLU A 438 -20.42 5.93 -8.37
N ASN A 439 -19.41 5.52 -7.61
CA ASN A 439 -17.99 5.64 -7.94
C ASN A 439 -17.40 4.25 -8.14
N PHE A 440 -16.55 4.10 -9.15
CA PHE A 440 -15.92 2.83 -9.51
C PHE A 440 -14.49 3.07 -10.00
N TYR A 441 -13.56 2.24 -9.52
CA TYR A 441 -12.18 2.27 -9.99
C TYR A 441 -11.81 0.99 -10.78
N ILE A 442 -11.25 1.17 -11.98
CA ILE A 442 -10.62 0.08 -12.74
C ILE A 442 -9.31 0.55 -13.38
N GLY A 443 -8.18 0.02 -12.92
CA GLY A 443 -6.89 0.44 -13.47
C GLY A 443 -5.69 -0.07 -12.70
N TRP A 444 -4.52 0.50 -13.02
CA TRP A 444 -3.22 0.09 -12.48
C TRP A 444 -2.88 0.66 -11.10
N GLY A 445 -3.79 1.44 -10.50
CA GLY A 445 -3.53 2.13 -9.23
C GLY A 445 -2.43 3.19 -9.30
N CYS A 446 -2.15 3.74 -10.50
CA CYS A 446 -1.07 4.71 -10.71
C CYS A 446 -1.62 6.12 -10.95
N LYS A 447 -1.12 7.10 -10.19
CA LYS A 447 -1.41 8.52 -10.41
C LYS A 447 -0.84 8.97 -11.76
N TYR A 448 -1.63 9.71 -12.52
CA TYR A 448 -1.18 10.35 -13.75
C TYR A 448 -0.09 11.37 -13.43
N SER A 449 0.98 11.34 -14.21
CA SER A 449 2.04 12.34 -14.15
C SER A 449 2.49 12.64 -15.56
N VAL A 450 2.65 13.93 -15.87
CA VAL A 450 3.09 14.36 -17.20
C VAL A 450 4.57 14.06 -17.42
N HIS A 451 5.34 14.09 -16.33
CA HIS A 451 6.75 13.75 -16.37
C HIS A 451 6.96 12.27 -16.02
N ASN A 452 8.01 11.70 -16.59
CA ASN A 452 8.49 10.40 -16.16
C ASN A 452 8.85 10.46 -14.68
N TYR A 453 8.61 9.35 -13.99
CA TYR A 453 9.00 9.23 -12.60
C TYR A 453 10.52 9.43 -12.45
N SER A 454 10.91 10.44 -11.68
CA SER A 454 12.29 10.62 -11.24
C SER A 454 12.38 10.15 -9.79
N PRO A 455 13.22 9.14 -9.48
CA PRO A 455 13.48 8.77 -8.10
C PRO A 455 13.95 10.00 -7.31
N PRO A 456 13.61 10.10 -6.01
CA PRO A 456 14.16 11.14 -5.17
C PRO A 456 15.67 11.04 -5.10
N VAL A 457 16.33 12.15 -4.80
CA VAL A 457 17.77 12.17 -4.57
C VAL A 457 18.10 11.52 -3.21
N PRO A 458 19.29 10.94 -3.06
CA PRO A 458 19.85 10.60 -1.75
C PRO A 458 19.75 11.78 -0.77
N PRO A 459 19.54 11.53 0.54
CA PRO A 459 19.64 12.59 1.53
C PRO A 459 21.02 13.25 1.45
N PRO A 460 21.14 14.55 1.78
CA PRO A 460 22.42 15.22 1.83
C PRO A 460 23.34 14.47 2.79
N VAL A 461 24.62 14.43 2.46
CA VAL A 461 25.64 13.91 3.38
C VAL A 461 25.67 14.79 4.62
N TYR A 462 25.78 14.17 5.79
CA TYR A 462 25.96 14.91 7.03
C TYR A 462 27.25 15.72 6.96
N GLN A 463 27.18 16.95 7.47
CA GLN A 463 28.37 17.78 7.62
C GLN A 463 29.18 17.26 8.81
N GLU A 464 30.49 17.29 8.68
CA GLU A 464 31.41 17.00 9.78
C GLU A 464 31.24 18.07 10.88
N TYR A 465 31.65 17.74 12.10
CA TYR A 465 31.65 18.69 13.21
C TYR A 465 32.47 19.93 12.82
N SER A 466 31.92 21.12 13.05
CA SER A 466 32.62 22.36 12.70
C SER A 466 33.94 22.45 13.47
N SER A 467 35.04 22.76 12.77
CA SER A 467 36.35 23.00 13.39
C SER A 467 36.31 24.21 14.31
N GLY A 468 35.96 23.96 15.58
CA GLY A 468 35.96 24.92 16.67
C GLY A 468 37.30 24.97 17.40
N PRO A 469 37.47 25.95 18.31
CA PRO A 469 38.65 26.05 19.17
C PRO A 469 38.84 24.79 20.06
N GLU A 470 37.78 24.03 20.32
CA GLU A 470 37.81 22.77 21.07
C GLU A 470 38.55 21.63 20.34
N ILE A 471 38.54 21.62 19.00
CA ILE A 471 39.18 20.57 18.19
C ILE A 471 40.40 21.08 17.43
N THR A 472 40.80 22.32 17.68
CA THR A 472 42.04 22.90 17.14
C THR A 472 43.17 22.49 18.06
N GLU A 473 44.07 21.63 17.57
CA GLU A 473 45.29 21.23 18.28
C GLU A 473 46.03 22.49 18.76
N MET A 474 46.12 22.68 20.08
CA MET A 474 46.89 23.77 20.67
C MET A 474 48.38 23.45 20.54
N ASP A 475 49.20 24.46 20.26
CA ASP A 475 50.65 24.31 20.25
C ASP A 475 51.13 23.82 21.64
N ASP A 476 52.05 22.84 21.66
CA ASP A 476 52.65 22.34 22.90
C ASP A 476 53.21 23.52 23.74
N PRO A 477 52.94 23.57 25.06
CA PRO A 477 53.43 24.65 25.91
C PRO A 477 54.95 24.71 25.90
N SER A 478 55.51 25.92 25.92
CA SER A 478 56.96 26.10 25.96
C SER A 478 57.54 25.70 27.33
N VAL A 479 58.83 25.37 27.36
CA VAL A 479 59.55 25.00 28.61
C VAL A 479 59.45 26.10 29.68
N GLU A 480 59.33 27.37 29.27
CA GLU A 480 59.19 28.51 30.18
C GLU A 480 57.79 28.56 30.80
N GLU A 481 56.75 28.24 30.04
CA GLU A 481 55.36 28.22 30.50
C GLU A 481 55.09 27.01 31.42
N GLU A 482 55.70 25.85 31.14
CA GLU A 482 55.61 24.68 32.01
C GLU A 482 56.29 24.93 33.37
N GLN A 483 57.44 25.61 33.37
CA GLN A 483 58.13 25.99 34.60
C GLN A 483 57.34 27.02 35.41
N ALA A 484 56.72 28.01 34.75
CA ALA A 484 55.87 29.00 35.40
C ALA A 484 54.62 28.36 36.03
N PHE A 485 53.99 27.41 35.32
CA PHE A 485 52.86 26.65 35.83
C PHE A 485 53.26 25.81 37.05
N ARG A 486 54.38 25.08 36.98
CA ARG A 486 54.88 24.26 38.09
C ARG A 486 55.22 25.10 39.32
N ALA A 487 55.83 26.27 39.13
CA ALA A 487 56.11 27.21 40.22
C ALA A 487 54.85 27.82 40.82
N ALA A 488 53.83 28.10 40.01
CA ALA A 488 52.53 28.57 40.51
C ALA A 488 51.80 27.48 41.32
N GLN A 489 51.90 26.22 40.90
CA GLN A 489 51.35 25.07 41.61
C GLN A 489 52.06 24.88 42.97
N GLU A 490 53.38 24.91 42.97
CA GLU A 490 54.21 24.81 44.19
C GLU A 490 53.96 25.97 45.16
N ALA A 491 53.77 27.20 44.64
CA ALA A 491 53.39 28.36 45.46
C ALA A 491 51.98 28.23 46.06
N THR A 492 51.06 27.58 45.35
CA THR A 492 49.68 27.33 45.83
C THR A 492 49.68 26.24 46.90
N GLU A 493 50.48 25.18 46.73
CA GLU A 493 50.69 24.13 47.73
C GLU A 493 51.40 24.64 49.00
N LEU A 494 52.40 25.50 48.84
CA LEU A 494 53.07 26.16 49.97
C LEU A 494 52.12 27.09 50.73
N ALA A 495 51.27 27.86 50.02
CA ALA A 495 50.26 28.70 50.65
C ALA A 495 49.20 27.87 51.40
N ALA A 496 48.84 26.69 50.89
CA ALA A 496 47.94 25.74 51.57
C ALA A 496 48.60 25.14 52.82
N GLN A 497 49.88 24.77 52.77
CA GLN A 497 50.62 24.25 53.94
C GLN A 497 50.84 25.31 55.03
N ASP A 498 51.15 26.56 54.66
CA ASP A 498 51.28 27.64 55.64
C ASP A 498 49.92 27.91 56.33
N SER A 499 48.80 27.82 55.60
CA SER A 499 47.46 27.99 56.18
C SER A 499 47.01 26.86 57.12
N GLU A 500 47.51 25.64 56.96
CA GLU A 500 47.22 24.52 57.88
C GLU A 500 48.09 24.56 59.16
N SER A 501 49.22 25.29 59.14
CA SER A 501 50.15 25.34 60.28
C SER A 501 49.89 26.47 61.30
N GLU A 502 49.01 27.44 60.98
CA GLU A 502 48.62 28.52 61.91
C GLU A 502 47.35 28.22 62.74
N GLU A 503 46.64 27.10 62.50
CA GLU A 503 45.44 26.72 63.27
C GLU A 503 45.70 25.81 64.49
N ASP A 504 46.93 25.31 64.69
CA ASP A 504 47.26 24.27 65.70
C ASP A 504 48.01 24.77 66.98
N GLU A 505 48.13 26.09 67.23
CA GLU A 505 48.79 26.63 68.45
C GLU A 505 47.84 27.28 69.49
N ASP A 506 46.52 27.08 69.41
CA ASP A 506 45.56 27.59 70.41
C ASP A 506 44.56 26.50 70.91
N ASP A 507 45.06 25.36 71.41
CA ASP A 507 44.28 24.52 72.34
C ASP A 507 45.16 23.60 73.23
N ASP A 508 45.86 24.20 74.19
CA ASP A 508 46.22 23.55 75.48
C ASP A 508 46.89 24.57 76.43
N ASN A 509 46.09 25.27 77.27
CA ASN A 509 46.25 25.45 78.74
C ASN A 509 45.35 26.54 79.35
#